data_AF-A0A382GG42-F1
#
_entry.id   AF-A0A382GG42-F1
#
_cell.length_a   1.000
_cell.length_b   1.000
_cell.length_c   1.000
_cell.angle_alpha   90.00
_cell.angle_beta   90.00
_cell.angle_gamma   90.00
#
_symmetry.space_group_name_H-M   'P 1'
#
loop_
_entity.id
_entity.type
_entity.pdbx_description
1 polymer ?
#
loop_
_entity_poly.entity_id
_entity_poly.type
_entity_poly.pdbx_seq_one_letter_code
_entity_poly.pdbx_strand_id
1 'polypeptide(L)'
;SRSTVVIALNYLDGLEDKTFRNTLAQKFRVLVAGGFGNLKGKVFRVGCMGEVQRYHVMRTVSSIASTLDMMGYSVDAQAGLKIAEEKLKNL
;
A
#
# COMPACT_ATOMS: atom_id res chain seq x y z
N SER A 1 11.11 0.47 -17.81
CA SER A 1 11.76 0.84 -16.54
C SER A 1 10.69 1.04 -15.47
N ARG A 2 11.02 0.85 -14.18
CA ARG A 2 10.09 1.08 -13.05
C ARG A 2 10.25 2.50 -12.53
N SER A 3 9.14 3.17 -12.19
CA SER A 3 9.16 4.51 -11.55
C SER A 3 9.69 4.44 -10.12
N THR A 4 10.45 5.47 -9.72
CA THR A 4 10.97 5.65 -8.35
C THR A 4 10.06 6.50 -7.47
N VAL A 5 9.10 7.23 -8.07
CA VAL A 5 8.26 8.21 -7.37
C VAL A 5 6.80 7.78 -7.23
N VAL A 6 6.34 6.83 -8.04
CA VAL A 6 4.98 6.29 -7.95
C VAL A 6 5.03 4.78 -8.17
N ILE A 7 4.51 4.03 -7.21
CA ILE A 7 4.45 2.57 -7.27
C ILE A 7 2.99 2.19 -7.50
N ALA A 8 2.69 1.53 -8.61
CA ALA A 8 1.39 0.95 -8.90
C ALA A 8 1.38 -0.53 -8.53
N LEU A 9 0.34 -0.97 -7.81
CA LEU A 9 0.15 -2.36 -7.41
C LEU A 9 -1.23 -2.83 -7.85
N ASN A 10 -1.30 -4.06 -8.37
CA ASN A 10 -2.57 -4.72 -8.67
C ASN A 10 -3.28 -5.07 -7.36
N TYR A 11 -4.61 -4.99 -7.38
CA TYR A 11 -5.42 -5.57 -6.33
C TYR A 11 -5.37 -7.10 -6.37
N LEU A 12 -5.63 -7.72 -5.22
CA LEU A 12 -5.92 -9.15 -5.15
C LEU A 12 -7.28 -9.42 -5.81
N ASP A 13 -7.48 -10.65 -6.27
CA ASP A 13 -8.75 -11.05 -6.86
C ASP A 13 -9.90 -10.87 -5.86
N GLY A 14 -10.99 -10.27 -6.33
CA GLY A 14 -12.18 -9.95 -5.54
C GLY A 14 -12.04 -8.74 -4.60
N LEU A 15 -10.88 -8.10 -4.51
CA LEU A 15 -10.67 -6.98 -3.60
C LEU A 15 -11.28 -5.70 -4.18
N GLU A 16 -12.24 -5.13 -3.46
CA GLU A 16 -12.93 -3.92 -3.91
C GLU A 16 -12.11 -2.65 -3.60
N ASP A 17 -11.69 -1.99 -4.67
CA ASP A 17 -10.83 -0.79 -4.70
C ASP A 17 -11.27 0.27 -3.68
N LYS A 18 -12.53 0.72 -3.74
CA LYS A 18 -13.02 1.85 -2.96
C LYS A 18 -13.04 1.53 -1.47
N THR A 19 -13.47 0.32 -1.10
CA THR A 19 -13.48 -0.18 0.27
C THR A 19 -12.06 -0.25 0.82
N PHE A 20 -11.11 -0.81 0.06
CA PHE A 20 -9.71 -0.85 0.47
C PHE A 20 -9.13 0.55 0.73
N ARG A 21 -9.30 1.48 -0.22
CA ARG A 21 -8.78 2.85 -0.07
C ARG A 21 -9.46 3.61 1.06
N ASN A 22 -10.77 3.43 1.23
CA ASN A 22 -11.51 4.06 2.31
C ASN A 22 -11.10 3.52 3.68
N THR A 23 -10.91 2.20 3.81
CA THR A 23 -10.44 1.58 5.06
C THR A 23 -9.06 2.10 5.43
N LEU A 24 -8.13 2.18 4.47
CA LEU A 24 -6.81 2.80 4.67
C LEU A 24 -6.92 4.25 5.18
N ALA A 25 -7.73 5.06 4.51
CA ALA A 25 -7.90 6.48 4.84
C ALA A 25 -8.54 6.68 6.23
N GLN A 26 -9.57 5.90 6.54
CA GLN A 26 -10.37 6.08 7.76
C GLN A 26 -9.71 5.47 9.00
N LYS A 27 -9.16 4.25 8.88
CA LYS A 27 -8.59 3.52 10.02
C LYS A 27 -7.15 3.91 10.30
N PHE A 28 -6.37 4.17 9.26
CA PHE A 28 -4.92 4.34 9.40
C PHE A 28 -4.43 5.76 9.07
N ARG A 29 -5.31 6.61 8.54
CA ARG A 29 -4.98 7.95 8.03
C ARG A 29 -3.95 7.91 6.89
N VAL A 30 -3.94 6.81 6.13
CA VAL A 30 -3.07 6.62 4.96
C VAL A 30 -3.90 6.77 3.69
N LEU A 31 -3.51 7.69 2.83
CA LEU A 31 -4.18 7.94 1.55
C LEU A 31 -3.38 7.32 0.41
N VAL A 32 -4.06 6.50 -0.40
CA VAL A 32 -3.51 5.96 -1.65
C VAL A 32 -4.45 6.31 -2.80
N ALA A 33 -3.91 6.42 -4.01
CA ALA A 33 -4.69 6.77 -5.19
C ALA A 33 -5.14 5.50 -5.93
N GLY A 34 -6.31 5.55 -6.56
CA GLY A 34 -6.74 4.49 -7.48
C GLY A 34 -6.07 4.59 -8.86
N GLY A 35 -6.32 3.61 -9.71
CA GLY A 35 -6.05 3.65 -11.15
C GLY A 35 -6.99 4.58 -11.92
N PHE A 36 -6.59 4.95 -13.15
CA PHE A 36 -7.39 5.75 -14.07
C PHE A 36 -7.72 4.96 -15.35
N GLY A 37 -8.77 5.37 -16.06
CA GLY A 37 -9.18 4.75 -17.32
C GLY A 37 -9.31 3.23 -17.21
N ASN A 38 -8.60 2.50 -18.07
CA ASN A 38 -8.61 1.03 -18.13
C ASN A 38 -8.08 0.33 -16.87
N LEU A 39 -7.43 1.08 -15.96
CA LEU A 39 -6.88 0.59 -14.69
C LEU A 39 -7.75 0.94 -13.48
N LYS A 40 -8.85 1.68 -13.67
CA LYS A 40 -9.80 2.01 -12.60
C LYS A 40 -10.35 0.72 -11.98
N GLY A 41 -10.32 0.60 -10.65
CA GLY A 41 -10.75 -0.62 -9.95
C GLY A 41 -9.75 -1.77 -9.94
N LYS A 42 -8.62 -1.66 -10.66
CA LYS A 42 -7.64 -2.77 -10.83
C LYS A 42 -6.34 -2.57 -10.09
N VAL A 43 -5.96 -1.31 -9.86
CA VAL A 43 -4.70 -0.95 -9.19
C VAL A 43 -4.92 0.15 -8.17
N PHE A 44 -4.05 0.17 -7.17
CA PHE A 44 -3.79 1.35 -6.35
C PHE A 44 -2.36 1.83 -6.53
N ARG A 45 -2.11 3.08 -6.13
CA ARG A 45 -0.82 3.75 -6.29
C ARG A 45 -0.38 4.40 -5.00
N VAL A 46 0.89 4.16 -4.66
CA VAL A 46 1.60 4.79 -3.54
C VAL A 46 2.56 5.83 -4.11
N GLY A 47 2.44 7.07 -3.66
CA GLY A 47 3.35 8.15 -4.00
C GLY A 47 4.55 8.18 -3.05
N CYS A 48 5.75 8.34 -3.62
CA CYS A 48 7.02 8.47 -2.91
C CYS A 48 7.71 9.75 -3.40
N MET A 49 7.13 10.90 -3.08
CA MET A 49 7.58 12.22 -3.56
C MET A 49 7.68 13.19 -2.39
N GLY A 50 8.71 14.05 -2.41
CA GLY A 50 8.95 15.03 -1.36
C GLY A 50 9.65 14.42 -0.14
N GLU A 51 9.29 14.90 1.06
CA GLU A 51 9.89 14.45 2.31
C GLU A 51 9.28 13.12 2.76
N VAL A 52 9.95 12.03 2.39
CA VAL A 52 9.58 10.67 2.76
C VAL A 52 10.68 10.08 3.64
N GLN A 53 10.28 9.50 4.77
CA GLN A 53 11.18 8.94 5.78
C GLN A 53 10.79 7.48 6.05
N ARG A 54 11.69 6.73 6.70
CA ARG A 54 11.49 5.31 7.07
C ARG A 54 10.13 5.03 7.69
N TYR A 55 9.67 5.89 8.61
CA TYR A 55 8.40 5.69 9.30
C TYR A 55 7.18 5.78 8.36
N HIS A 56 7.22 6.64 7.34
CA HIS A 56 6.16 6.76 6.34
C HIS A 56 5.99 5.45 5.55
N VAL A 57 7.11 4.85 5.15
CA VAL A 57 7.12 3.57 4.43
C VAL A 57 6.58 2.45 5.31
N MET A 58 7.11 2.32 6.54
CA MET A 58 6.67 1.28 7.48
C MET A 58 5.18 1.42 7.82
N ARG A 59 4.70 2.65 8.07
CA ARG A 59 3.28 2.91 8.34
C ARG A 59 2.40 2.55 7.15
N THR A 60 2.83 2.86 5.93
CA THR A 60 2.07 2.53 4.71
C THR A 60 1.97 1.01 4.53
N VAL A 61 3.10 0.29 4.64
CA VAL A 61 3.13 -1.17 4.47
C VAL A 61 2.30 -1.88 5.55
N SER A 62 2.44 -1.50 6.83
CA SER A 62 1.65 -2.11 7.91
C SER A 62 0.16 -1.84 7.75
N SER A 63 -0.22 -0.62 7.37
CA SER A 63 -1.62 -0.26 7.15
C SER A 63 -2.25 -1.04 5.99
N ILE A 64 -1.49 -1.30 4.91
CA ILE A 64 -1.93 -2.15 3.81
C ILE A 64 -2.16 -3.58 4.30
N ALA A 65 -1.19 -4.16 5.02
CA ALA A 65 -1.32 -5.52 5.54
C ALA A 65 -2.53 -5.67 6.47
N SER A 66 -2.72 -4.74 7.42
CA SER A 66 -3.89 -4.74 8.30
C SER A 66 -5.21 -4.51 7.56
N THR A 67 -5.22 -3.71 6.49
CA THR A 67 -6.42 -3.52 5.67
C THR A 67 -6.79 -4.79 4.93
N LEU A 68 -5.81 -5.52 4.38
CA LEU A 68 -6.04 -6.80 3.72
C LEU A 68 -6.62 -7.83 4.70
N ASP A 69 -6.04 -7.94 5.89
CA ASP A 69 -6.53 -8.81 6.96
C ASP A 69 -7.98 -8.47 7.39
N MET A 70 -8.28 -7.18 7.60
CA MET A 70 -9.65 -6.72 7.91
C MET A 70 -10.66 -7.02 6.79
N MET A 71 -10.20 -7.12 5.55
CA MET A 71 -11.02 -7.47 4.39
C MET A 71 -11.08 -8.98 4.14
N GLY A 72 -10.50 -9.80 5.03
CA GLY A 72 -10.55 -11.27 4.96
C GLY A 72 -9.48 -11.90 4.07
N TYR A 73 -8.46 -11.14 3.65
CA TYR A 73 -7.35 -11.65 2.85
C TYR A 73 -6.22 -12.13 3.74
N SER A 74 -5.89 -13.42 3.64
CA SER A 74 -4.73 -13.99 4.32
C SER A 74 -3.44 -13.51 3.65
N VAL A 75 -2.66 -12.73 4.39
CA VAL A 75 -1.36 -12.20 3.94
C VAL A 75 -0.30 -12.42 5.00
N ASP A 76 0.94 -12.69 4.57
CA ASP A 76 2.08 -12.75 5.48
C ASP A 76 2.59 -11.33 5.81
N ALA A 77 1.86 -10.67 6.72
CA ALA A 77 2.19 -9.33 7.17
C ALA A 77 3.59 -9.26 7.81
N GLN A 78 4.00 -10.31 8.52
CA GLN A 78 5.30 -10.36 9.19
C GLN A 78 6.45 -10.40 8.19
N ALA A 79 6.35 -11.24 7.16
CA ALA A 79 7.35 -11.28 6.09
C ALA A 79 7.46 -9.94 5.37
N GLY A 80 6.31 -9.31 5.04
CA GLY A 80 6.29 -8.00 4.37
C GLY A 80 6.96 -6.90 5.20
N LEU A 81 6.65 -6.83 6.50
CA LEU A 81 7.23 -5.84 7.41
C LEU A 81 8.72 -6.08 7.66
N LYS A 82 9.14 -7.34 7.82
CA LYS A 82 10.55 -7.69 8.00
C LYS A 82 11.39 -7.27 6.80
N ILE A 83 10.93 -7.57 5.58
CA ILE A 83 11.64 -7.19 4.36
C ILE A 83 11.72 -5.66 4.23
N ALA A 84 10.62 -4.95 4.51
CA ALA A 84 10.62 -3.49 4.49
C ALA A 84 11.64 -2.93 5.50
N GLU A 85 11.63 -3.45 6.73
CA GLU A 85 12.54 -3.04 7.78
C GLU A 85 14.01 -3.22 7.40
N GLU A 86 14.34 -4.40 6.85
CA GLU A 86 15.69 -4.75 6.38
C GLU A 86 16.16 -3.82 5.25
N LYS A 87 15.31 -3.55 4.26
CA LYS A 87 15.64 -2.67 3.13
C LYS A 87 15.83 -1.22 3.53
N LEU A 88 15.15 -0.78 4.58
CA LEU A 88 15.23 0.59 5.07
C LEU A 88 16.41 0.80 6.05
N LYS A 89 17.17 -0.22 6.46
CA LYS A 89 18.24 -0.11 7.50
C LYS A 89 19.34 0.90 7.16
N ASN A 90 19.55 1.16 5.87
CA ASN A 90 20.66 1.97 5.37
C ASN A 90 20.20 3.34 4.83
N LEU A 91 18.97 3.76 5.15
CA LEU A 91 18.44 5.10 4.89
C LEU A 91 18.56 5.96 6.15
#